data_AF-A0A5C2M943-F1
#
_entry.id   AF-A0A5C2M943-F1
#
_cell.length_a   1.000
_cell.length_b   1.000
_cell.length_c   1.000
_cell.angle_alpha   90.00
_cell.angle_beta   90.00
_cell.angle_gamma   90.00
#
_symmetry.space_group_name_H-M   'P 1'
#
loop_
_entity.id
_entity.type
_entity.pdbx_description
1 polymer ?
#
loop_
_entity_poly.entity_id
_entity_poly.type
_entity_poly.pdbx_seq_one_letter_code
_entity_poly.pdbx_strand_id
1 'polypeptide(L)' 'MSPCRPSAGLLDHVKTLQDPRAEHLLEHQLLDIIGLTICAVLCGAEVWVEIEDYMTGL' A
#
# COMPACT_ATOMS: atom_id res chain seq x y z
N MET A 1 -17.03 -11.43 -29.38
CA MET A 1 -15.94 -11.32 -28.39
C MET A 1 -16.56 -10.72 -27.14
N SER A 2 -16.64 -11.46 -26.04
CA SER A 2 -17.15 -10.91 -24.78
C SER A 2 -16.15 -9.88 -24.24
N PRO A 3 -16.59 -8.71 -23.72
CA PRO A 3 -15.67 -7.80 -23.06
C PRO A 3 -15.13 -8.48 -21.79
N CYS A 4 -13.81 -8.69 -21.71
CA CYS A 4 -13.17 -9.01 -20.44
C CYS A 4 -13.42 -7.85 -19.50
N ARG A 5 -14.18 -8.10 -18.43
CA ARG A 5 -14.41 -7.11 -17.38
C ARG A 5 -13.04 -6.73 -16.82
N PRO A 6 -12.65 -5.44 -16.80
CA PRO A 6 -11.39 -5.04 -16.18
C PRO A 6 -11.43 -5.51 -14.73
N SER A 7 -10.53 -6.42 -14.35
CA SER A 7 -10.32 -6.72 -12.94
C SER A 7 -9.76 -5.45 -12.30
N ALA A 8 -10.47 -4.93 -11.29
CA ALA A 8 -10.00 -3.78 -10.54
C ALA A 8 -8.62 -4.07 -9.92
N GLY A 9 -7.74 -3.06 -9.90
CA GLY A 9 -6.41 -3.20 -9.32
C GLY A 9 -6.48 -3.48 -7.81
N LEU A 10 -5.42 -4.02 -7.24
CA LEU A 10 -5.36 -4.31 -5.80
C LEU A 10 -5.64 -3.06 -4.96
N LEU A 11 -5.05 -1.91 -5.34
CA LEU A 11 -5.27 -0.64 -4.64
C LEU A 11 -6.72 -0.13 -4.74
N ASP A 12 -7.46 -0.48 -5.80
CA ASP A 12 -8.86 -0.09 -5.95
C ASP A 12 -9.75 -0.79 -4.91
N HIS A 13 -9.42 -2.04 -4.57
CA HIS A 13 -10.14 -2.80 -3.55
C HIS A 13 -9.91 -2.28 -2.13
N VAL A 14 -8.73 -1.71 -1.84
CA VAL A 14 -8.38 -1.19 -0.52
C VAL A 14 -8.67 0.31 -0.36
N LYS A 15 -8.97 1.03 -1.45
CA LYS A 15 -9.29 2.46 -1.43
C LYS A 15 -10.56 2.81 -0.64
N THR A 16 -11.47 1.85 -0.47
CA THR A 16 -12.70 2.03 0.31
C THR A 16 -12.50 1.79 1.81
N LEU A 17 -11.31 1.36 2.23
CA LEU A 17 -11.00 1.11 3.62
C LEU A 17 -10.91 2.44 4.38
N GLN A 18 -11.64 2.53 5.49
CA GLN A 18 -11.49 3.66 6.40
C GLN A 18 -10.15 3.56 7.13
N ASP A 19 -9.44 4.69 7.24
CA ASP A 19 -8.16 4.74 7.94
C ASP A 19 -8.38 4.57 9.46
N PRO A 20 -7.91 3.47 10.07
CA PRO A 20 -8.13 3.21 11.49
C PRO A 20 -7.14 3.98 12.40
N ARG A 21 -6.17 4.68 11.82
CA ARG A 21 -5.13 5.40 12.57
C ARG A 21 -5.70 6.69 13.15
N ALA A 22 -5.13 7.11 14.28
CA ALA A 22 -5.52 8.39 14.90
C ALA A 22 -5.23 9.56 13.95
N GLU A 23 -6.16 10.50 13.82
CA GLU A 23 -6.08 11.61 12.87
C GLU A 23 -4.80 12.46 13.02
N HIS A 24 -4.25 12.53 14.23
CA HIS A 24 -3.01 13.27 14.52
C HIS A 24 -1.72 12.48 14.19
N LEU A 25 -1.83 11.25 13.65
CA LEU A 25 -0.70 10.37 13.25
C LEU A 25 -0.68 10.12 11.74
N LEU A 26 -1.38 10.94 10.95
CA LEU A 26 -1.55 10.76 9.51
C LEU A 26 -0.51 11.56 8.69
N GLU A 27 0.79 11.26 8.86
CA GLU A 27 1.84 11.86 8.02
C GLU A 27 1.84 11.29 6.58
N HIS A 28 1.38 10.06 6.41
CA HIS A 28 1.31 9.36 5.13
C HIS A 28 -0.09 8.79 4.87
N GLN A 29 -0.53 8.81 3.61
CA GLN A 29 -1.81 8.22 3.21
C GLN A 29 -1.80 6.70 3.39
N LEU A 30 -2.92 6.12 3.83
CA LEU A 30 -3.01 4.68 4.06
C LEU A 30 -2.74 3.86 2.79
N LEU A 31 -3.20 4.35 1.64
CA LEU A 31 -2.98 3.71 0.35
C LEU A 31 -1.51 3.65 -0.03
N ASP A 32 -0.75 4.71 0.23
CA ASP A 32 0.69 4.75 -0.04
C ASP A 32 1.43 3.76 0.86
N ILE A 33 1.05 3.68 2.14
CA ILE A 33 1.61 2.71 3.09
C ILE A 33 1.37 1.27 2.63
N ILE A 34 0.12 0.93 2.28
CA ILE A 34 -0.25 -0.42 1.83
C ILE A 34 0.48 -0.76 0.53
N GLY A 35 0.49 0.17 -0.44
CA GLY A 35 1.16 -0.03 -1.72
C GLY A 35 2.66 -0.26 -1.56
N LEU A 36 3.35 0.59 -0.79
CA LEU A 36 4.78 0.47 -0.53
C LEU A 36 5.13 -0.80 0.24
N THR A 37 4.33 -1.16 1.25
CA THR A 37 4.51 -2.41 2.00
C THR A 37 4.47 -3.63 1.08
N ILE A 38 3.51 -3.67 0.17
CA ILE A 38 3.40 -4.77 -0.80
C ILE A 38 4.61 -4.80 -1.73
N CYS A 39 5.01 -3.65 -2.28
CA CYS A 39 6.21 -3.56 -3.13
C CYS A 39 7.47 -4.02 -2.39
N ALA A 40 7.69 -3.54 -1.17
CA ALA A 40 8.86 -3.88 -0.35
C ALA A 40 8.91 -5.39 -0.03
N VAL A 41 7.79 -5.98 0.40
CA VAL A 41 7.71 -7.42 0.70
C VAL A 41 7.94 -8.26 -0.56
N LEU A 42 7.42 -7.83 -1.72
CA LEU A 42 7.68 -8.49 -3.01
C LEU A 42 9.15 -8.38 -3.43
N CYS A 43 9.83 -7.29 -3.07
CA CYS A 43 11.27 -7.09 -3.27
C CYS A 43 12.14 -7.81 -2.23
N GLY A 44 11.53 -8.50 -1.25
CA GLY A 44 12.23 -9.35 -0.28
C GLY A 44 12.43 -8.72 1.10
N ALA A 45 11.78 -7.62 1.42
CA ALA A 45 11.78 -7.11 2.79
C ALA A 45 11.08 -8.10 3.73
N GLU A 46 11.76 -8.50 4.80
CA GLU A 46 11.25 -9.47 5.78
C GLU A 46 10.79 -8.77 7.08
N VAL A 47 11.30 -7.56 7.36
CA VAL A 47 10.94 -6.77 8.54
C VAL A 47 10.50 -5.34 8.23
N TRP A 48 9.76 -4.73 9.15
CA TRP A 48 9.25 -3.36 9.01
C TRP A 48 10.34 -2.31 8.80
N VAL A 49 11.50 -2.49 9.42
CA VAL A 49 12.66 -1.60 9.25
C VAL A 49 13.15 -1.58 7.80
N GLU A 50 13.08 -2.69 7.07
CA GLU A 50 13.46 -2.73 5.66
C GLU A 50 12.41 -2.06 4.77
N ILE A 51 11.14 -2.07 5.18
CA ILE A 51 10.06 -1.38 4.46
C ILE A 51 10.18 0.15 4.61
N GLU A 52 10.65 0.62 5.77
CA GLU A 52 10.92 2.05 6.02
C GLU A 52 11.95 2.63 5.05
N ASP A 53 12.91 1.81 4.60
CA ASP A 53 13.93 2.17 3.60
C ASP A 53 13.27 2.55 2.26
N TYR A 54 12.27 1.77 1.81
CA TYR A 54 11.47 2.06 0.63
C TYR A 54 10.59 3.32 0.76
N MET A 55 10.26 3.74 1.99
CA MET A 55 9.49 4.97 2.25
C MET A 55 10.38 6.21 2.33
N THR A 56 11.60 6.07 2.84
CA THR A 56 12.52 7.18 3.11
C THR A 56 13.44 7.47 1.91
N GLY A 57 13.63 6.49 1.01
CA GLY A 57 14.43 6.65 -0.21
C GLY A 57 15.94 6.73 0.04
N LEU A 58 16.42 6.11 1.11
CA LEU A 58 17.85 5.93 1.38
C LEU A 58 18.39 4.63 0.76
#